data_AF-A0A6N9T9K5-F1
#
_entry.id   AF-A0A6N9T9K5-F1
#
_cell.length_a   1.000
_cell.length_b   1.000
_cell.length_c   1.000
_cell.angle_alpha   90.00
_cell.angle_beta   90.00
_cell.angle_gamma   90.00
#
_symmetry.space_group_name_H-M   'P 1'
#
loop_
_entity.id
_entity.type
_entity.pdbx_description
1 polymer ?
#
loop_
_entity_poly.entity_id
_entity_poly.type
_entity_poly.pdbx_seq_one_letter_code
_entity_poly.pdbx_strand_id
1 'polypeptide(L)' 'MKLVFWDGTGVVVVAKRLEDGQFRWRKAEDSVMHLTAAQLSALLEGLDWRRVHEVQASRVPSSSG' A
#
# COMPACT_ATOMS: atom_id res chain seq x y z
N MET A 1 5.41 7.88 9.93
CA MET A 1 4.34 8.34 9.01
C MET A 1 3.22 8.98 9.81
N LYS A 2 2.66 10.10 9.34
CA LYS A 2 1.38 10.64 9.85
C LYS A 2 0.40 10.67 8.69
N LEU A 3 -0.80 10.14 8.91
CA LEU A 3 -1.91 10.12 7.95
C LEU A 3 -3.08 10.89 8.56
N VAL A 4 -3.76 11.67 7.73
CA VAL A 4 -4.97 12.40 8.10
C VAL A 4 -6.02 12.11 7.03
N PHE A 5 -7.19 11.63 7.44
CA PHE A 5 -8.29 11.32 6.52
C PHE A 5 -9.65 11.50 7.21
N TRP A 6 -10.70 11.65 6.41
CA TRP A 6 -12.09 11.67 6.88
C TRP A 6 -12.71 10.29 6.71
N ASP A 7 -13.30 9.73 7.77
CA ASP A 7 -13.87 8.37 7.75
C ASP A 7 -15.38 8.31 7.43
N GLY A 8 -16.01 9.47 7.25
CA GLY A 8 -17.46 9.61 7.09
C GLY A 8 -18.12 10.31 8.28
N THR A 9 -17.52 10.23 9.46
CA THR A 9 -18.06 10.78 10.72
C THR A 9 -17.15 11.83 11.34
N GLY A 10 -15.85 11.74 11.09
CA GLY A 10 -14.85 12.59 11.70
C GLY A 10 -13.51 12.58 10.97
N VAL A 11 -12.64 13.50 11.42
CA VAL A 11 -11.22 13.50 11.03
C VAL A 11 -10.49 12.47 11.89
N VAL A 12 -9.80 11.55 11.23
CA VAL A 12 -8.95 10.54 11.86
C VAL A 12 -7.49 10.86 11.59
N VAL A 13 -6.68 10.81 12.64
CA VAL A 13 -5.22 10.96 12.56
C VAL A 13 -4.57 9.65 12.99
N VAL A 14 -3.71 9.11 12.12
CA VAL A 14 -2.91 7.92 12.42
C VAL A 14 -1.44 8.29 12.39
N ALA A 15 -0.73 8.03 13.48
CA ALA A 15 0.72 8.17 13.56
C ALA A 15 1.34 6.78 13.74
N LYS A 16 2.17 6.36 12.79
CA LYS A 16 2.92 5.09 12.86
C LYS A 16 4.42 5.36 12.85
N ARG A 17 5.13 4.76 13.81
CA ARG A 17 6.57 4.62 13.82
C ARG A 17 6.91 3.16 13.49
N LEU A 18 7.96 2.94 12.70
CA LEU A 18 8.49 1.61 12.49
C LEU A 18 9.55 1.34 13.55
N GLU A 19 9.51 0.15 14.12
CA GLU A 19 10.54 -0.32 15.06
C GLU A 19 11.82 -0.71 14.31
N ASP A 20 11.68 -1.22 13.08
CA ASP A 20 12.76 -1.51 12.14
C ASP A 20 12.36 -1.11 10.70
N GLY A 21 13.34 -0.73 9.88
CA GLY A 21 13.13 -0.28 8.50
C GLY A 21 12.70 1.19 8.34
N GLN A 22 12.20 1.54 7.15
CA GLN A 22 11.84 2.93 6.80
C GLN A 22 10.62 2.99 5.90
N PHE A 23 9.81 4.04 6.06
CA PHE A 23 8.73 4.33 5.12
C PHE A 23 9.32 4.76 3.77
N ARG A 24 9.06 3.98 2.72
CA ARG A 24 9.50 4.29 1.35
C ARG A 24 8.41 5.06 0.60
N TRP A 25 8.30 6.36 0.83
CA TRP A 25 7.40 7.20 0.02
C TRP A 25 8.01 7.46 -1.38
N ARG A 26 7.19 7.62 -2.44
CA ARG A 26 7.72 8.10 -3.73
C ARG A 26 8.29 9.51 -3.54
N LYS A 27 9.16 9.94 -4.46
CA LYS A 27 9.68 11.31 -4.42
C LYS A 27 8.52 12.30 -4.40
N ALA A 28 8.73 13.42 -3.69
CA ALA A 28 7.74 14.47 -3.49
C ALA A 28 7.24 15.14 -4.78
N GLU A 29 7.87 14.84 -5.92
CA GLU A 29 7.43 15.24 -7.27
C GLU A 29 6.05 14.65 -7.60
N ASP A 30 5.73 13.48 -7.06
CA ASP A 30 4.40 12.87 -7.16
C ASP A 30 3.55 13.31 -5.95
N SER A 31 2.63 14.26 -6.17
CA SER A 31 1.75 14.77 -5.10
C SER A 31 0.66 13.77 -4.68
N VAL A 32 0.37 12.76 -5.51
CA VAL A 32 -0.69 11.77 -5.26
C VAL A 32 -0.19 10.38 -5.66
N MET A 33 -0.46 9.37 -4.83
CA MET A 33 -0.23 7.97 -5.14
C MET A 33 -1.52 7.17 -4.97
N HIS A 34 -1.79 6.30 -5.95
CA HIS A 34 -2.83 5.28 -5.82
C HIS A 34 -2.16 3.99 -5.32
N LEU A 35 -2.66 3.45 -4.21
CA LEU A 35 -2.19 2.21 -3.61
C LEU A 35 -3.34 1.22 -3.51
N THR A 36 -3.07 -0.04 -3.82
CA THR A 36 -3.98 -1.13 -3.44
C THR A 36 -3.94 -1.34 -1.92
N ALA A 37 -4.93 -2.06 -1.37
CA ALA A 37 -4.94 -2.40 0.05
C ALA A 37 -3.67 -3.16 0.49
N ALA A 38 -3.15 -4.04 -0.38
CA ALA A 38 -1.91 -4.78 -0.13
C ALA A 38 -0.68 -3.86 -0.13
N GLN A 39 -0.61 -2.91 -1.07
CA GLN A 39 0.48 -1.93 -1.12
C GLN A 39 0.46 -0.99 0.08
N LEU A 40 -0.72 -0.54 0.51
CA LEU A 40 -0.87 0.26 1.72
C LEU A 40 -0.39 -0.52 2.96
N SER A 41 -0.79 -1.78 3.08
CA SER A 41 -0.37 -2.65 4.20
C SER A 41 1.14 -2.80 4.24
N ALA A 42 1.77 -3.13 3.11
CA ALA A 42 3.21 -3.24 2.98
C ALA A 42 3.95 -1.94 3.33
N LEU A 43 3.43 -0.78 2.89
CA LEU A 43 3.98 0.52 3.24
C LEU A 43 3.91 0.77 4.75
N LEU A 44 2.78 0.44 5.38
CA LEU A 44 2.63 0.57 6.82
C LEU A 44 3.54 -0.37 7.59
N GLU A 45 3.89 -1.53 7.04
CA GLU A 45 4.86 -2.49 7.62
C GLU A 45 6.33 -2.13 7.34
N GLY A 46 6.60 -1.08 6.56
CA GLY A 46 7.97 -0.68 6.21
C GLY A 46 8.59 -1.49 5.06
N LEU A 47 7.80 -2.33 4.39
CA LEU A 47 8.21 -3.10 3.22
C LEU A 47 8.24 -2.22 1.96
N ASP A 48 8.94 -2.68 0.92
CA ASP A 48 8.92 -2.01 -0.38
C ASP A 48 7.61 -2.31 -1.12
N TRP A 49 6.60 -1.49 -0.85
CA TRP A 49 5.27 -1.60 -1.46
C TRP A 49 5.29 -1.57 -3.00
N ARG A 50 6.32 -0.98 -3.63
CA ARG A 50 6.46 -0.93 -5.09
C ARG A 50 6.70 -2.31 -5.71
N ARG A 51 7.10 -3.28 -4.89
CA ARG A 51 7.28 -4.68 -5.30
C ARG A 51 6.03 -5.53 -5.06
N VAL A 52 5.00 -4.97 -4.40
CA VAL A 52 3.74 -5.65 -4.15
C VAL A 52 2.85 -5.53 -5.39
N HIS A 53 2.58 -6.67 -5.99
CA HIS A 53 1.70 -6.84 -7.13
C HIS A 53 0.63 -7.85 -6.74
N GLU A 54 -0.61 -7.64 -7.17
CA GLU A 54 -1.62 -8.67 -7.05
C GLU A 54 -1.16 -9.90 -7.84
N VAL A 55 -1.13 -11.06 -7.17
CA VAL A 55 -0.90 -12.33 -7.85
C VAL A 55 -2.09 -12.52 -8.78
N GLN A 56 -1.90 -12.27 -10.07
CA GLN A 56 -2.87 -12.73 -11.05
C GLN A 56 -2.90 -14.24 -10.92
N ALA A 57 -4.04 -14.78 -10.46
CA ALA A 57 -4.29 -16.21 -10.51
C ALA A 57 -4.03 -16.63 -11.96
N SER A 58 -2.94 -17.38 -12.17
CA SER A 58 -2.62 -17.93 -13.47
C SER A 58 -3.89 -18.65 -13.93
N ARG A 59 -4.55 -18.13 -14.96
CA ARG A 59 -5.66 -18.84 -15.61
C ARG A 59 -5.07 -20.20 -15.97
N VAL A 60 -5.55 -21.25 -15.29
CA VAL A 60 -5.21 -22.62 -15.64
C VAL A 60 -5.57 -22.73 -17.13
N PRO A 61 -4.64 -23.14 -18.02
CA PRO A 61 -4.98 -23.35 -19.41
C PRO A 61 -6.12 -24.36 -19.41
N SER A 62 -7.30 -23.97 -19.88
CA SER A 62 -8.37 -24.93 -20.10
C SER A 62 -7.86 -25.86 -21.19
N SER A 63 -7.46 -27.07 -20.82
CA SER A 63 -7.24 -28.15 -21.76
C SER A 63 -8.59 -28.44 -22.40
N SER A 64 -8.85 -27.88 -23.57
CA SER A 64 -9.94 -28.31 -24.43
C SER A 64 -9.54 -29.67 -24.99
N GLY A 65 -10.23 -30.71 -24.52
CA GLY A 65 -10.25 -32.02 -25.15
C GLY A 65 -11.20 -32.07 -26.33
#